data_AF-X0W2X4-F1
#
_entry.id   AF-X0W2X4-F1
#
_cell.length_a   1.000
_cell.length_b   1.000
_cell.length_c   1.000
_cell.angle_alpha   90.00
_cell.angle_beta   90.00
_cell.angle_gamma   90.00
#
_symmetry.space_group_name_H-M   'P 1'
#
loop_
_entity.id
_entity.type
_entity.pdbx_description
1 polymer ?
#
loop_
_entity_poly.entity_id
_entity_poly.type
_entity_poly.pdbx_seq_one_letter_code
_entity_poly.pdbx_strand_id
1 'polypeptide(L)'
;SILGLEISGRKPLGVLVEPRAQVAQEYYLGITYDNLAKLPVAIFSDRGGIDIEEVAEKEPDHISRRTFSSLTPLADYPFKECVAALGVSGSELITLTGVLSRLARAFLTYDLTLAEINPLARLGNDSYVALDCHLELEDEALGRQKALLDEMDIDPGGRQAREPTPFEMKAVEIDASDHRGVAGRLVEFEGSLGLIIGGGGASLTAFDAVRRHGGSPANYCEIGGNPSVRKVCELTKLILGRPEVKKIAVIMNVVNNTRV
;
A
#
# COMPACT_ATOMS: atom_id res chain seq x y z
N SER A 1 11.50 -0.52 27.61
CA SER A 1 10.07 -0.73 27.27
C SER A 1 9.99 -1.12 25.81
N ILE A 2 9.11 -2.04 25.41
CA ILE A 2 8.91 -2.41 23.99
C ILE A 2 8.55 -1.17 23.16
N LEU A 3 7.77 -0.24 23.73
CA LEU A 3 7.42 1.05 23.11
C LEU A 3 8.60 2.00 22.91
N GLY A 4 9.76 1.72 23.50
CA GLY A 4 10.98 2.50 23.33
C GLY A 4 11.96 1.89 22.31
N LEU A 5 11.61 0.76 21.69
CA LEU A 5 12.42 0.13 20.66
C LEU A 5 12.23 0.84 19.32
N GLU A 6 13.30 0.89 18.54
CA GLU A 6 13.28 1.34 17.15
C GLU A 6 13.58 0.13 16.27
N ILE A 7 12.63 -0.23 15.41
CA ILE A 7 12.71 -1.40 14.52
C ILE A 7 12.71 -0.85 13.10
N SER A 8 13.83 -1.02 12.39
CA SER A 8 14.02 -0.50 11.02
C SER A 8 13.67 0.98 10.87
N GLY A 9 14.02 1.82 11.86
CA GLY A 9 13.75 3.26 11.85
C GLY A 9 12.34 3.65 12.27
N ARG A 10 11.50 2.71 12.72
CA ARG A 10 10.12 2.95 13.16
C ARG A 10 9.94 2.63 14.64
N LYS A 11 9.12 3.44 15.32
CA LYS A 11 8.70 3.18 16.70
C LYS A 11 7.33 2.51 16.72
N PRO A 12 7.09 1.52 17.60
CA PRO A 12 5.76 0.94 17.76
C PRO A 12 4.75 2.00 18.25
N LEU A 13 3.58 2.06 17.62
CA LEU A 13 2.47 2.93 18.06
C LEU A 13 1.77 2.38 19.31
N GLY A 14 1.81 1.06 19.51
CA GLY A 14 1.14 0.39 20.61
C GLY A 14 1.65 -1.03 20.82
N VAL A 15 1.05 -1.73 21.78
CA VAL A 15 1.28 -3.16 22.04
C VAL A 15 -0.09 -3.85 22.05
N LEU A 16 -0.29 -4.78 21.12
CA LEU A 16 -1.42 -5.70 21.14
C LEU A 16 -1.07 -6.89 22.04
N VAL A 17 -1.92 -7.21 23.01
CA VAL A 17 -1.71 -8.33 23.94
C VAL A 17 -2.84 -9.33 23.78
N GLU A 18 -2.48 -10.56 23.45
CA GLU A 18 -3.43 -11.63 23.14
C GLU A 18 -3.11 -12.90 23.93
N PRO A 19 -4.09 -13.80 24.14
CA PRO A 19 -3.84 -15.12 24.68
C PRO A 19 -2.88 -15.92 23.79
N ARG A 20 -1.94 -16.64 24.40
CA ARG A 20 -1.06 -17.55 23.64
C ARG A 20 -1.87 -18.71 23.03
N ALA A 21 -1.98 -18.72 21.71
CA ALA A 21 -2.60 -19.80 20.96
C ALA A 21 -1.79 -21.11 21.04
N GLN A 22 -2.46 -22.24 21.25
CA GLN A 22 -1.87 -23.58 21.04
C GLN A 22 -2.11 -23.98 19.59
N VAL A 23 -1.17 -23.58 18.73
CA VAL A 23 -1.24 -23.77 17.28
C VAL A 23 -0.95 -25.22 16.91
N ALA A 24 -1.87 -25.83 16.15
CA ALA A 24 -1.73 -27.17 15.60
C ALA A 24 -1.31 -27.14 14.11
N GLN A 25 -1.79 -26.16 13.35
CA GLN A 25 -1.46 -25.95 11.94
C GLN A 25 -1.60 -24.46 11.60
N GLU A 26 -0.73 -23.96 10.72
CA GLU A 26 -0.78 -22.59 10.20
C GLU A 26 -1.05 -22.61 8.70
N TYR A 27 -1.95 -21.73 8.24
CA TYR A 27 -2.28 -21.52 6.83
C TYR A 27 -2.01 -20.07 6.45
N TYR A 28 -1.78 -19.85 5.16
CA TYR A 28 -1.77 -18.52 4.55
C TYR A 28 -3.04 -18.33 3.72
N LEU A 29 -3.69 -17.16 3.89
CA LEU A 29 -4.80 -16.74 3.05
C LEU A 29 -4.54 -15.31 2.57
N GLY A 30 -4.56 -15.08 1.26
CA GLY A 30 -4.32 -13.75 0.68
C GLY A 30 -5.28 -13.42 -0.45
N ILE A 31 -5.70 -12.17 -0.53
CA ILE A 31 -6.47 -11.61 -1.64
C ILE A 31 -5.72 -10.38 -2.16
N THR A 32 -5.44 -10.36 -3.46
CA THR A 32 -4.84 -9.21 -4.15
C THR A 32 -5.31 -9.16 -5.61
N TYR A 33 -4.73 -8.32 -6.45
CA TYR A 33 -5.01 -8.24 -7.88
C TYR A 33 -3.98 -9.00 -8.70
N ASP A 34 -4.46 -9.86 -9.60
CA ASP A 34 -3.64 -10.42 -10.67
C ASP A 34 -3.50 -9.38 -11.79
N ASN A 35 -2.28 -8.89 -11.96
CA ASN A 35 -1.95 -7.86 -12.95
C ASN A 35 -2.07 -8.32 -14.40
N LEU A 36 -2.03 -9.63 -14.68
CA LEU A 36 -2.20 -10.18 -16.02
C LEU A 36 -3.68 -10.42 -16.32
N ALA A 37 -4.38 -11.08 -15.40
CA ALA A 37 -5.79 -11.38 -15.56
C ALA A 37 -6.69 -10.15 -15.39
N LYS A 38 -6.18 -9.09 -14.74
CA LYS A 38 -6.93 -7.88 -14.35
C LYS A 38 -8.15 -8.21 -13.48
N LEU A 39 -8.00 -9.20 -12.61
CA LEU A 39 -9.03 -9.69 -11.71
C LEU A 39 -8.45 -9.85 -10.30
N PRO A 40 -9.28 -9.72 -9.25
CA PRO A 40 -8.92 -10.22 -7.93
C PRO A 40 -8.52 -11.70 -7.98
N VAL A 41 -7.50 -12.05 -7.22
CA VAL A 41 -7.00 -13.41 -7.04
C VAL A 41 -6.98 -13.77 -5.57
N ALA A 42 -7.57 -14.92 -5.25
CA ALA A 42 -7.44 -15.56 -3.96
C ALA A 42 -6.25 -16.51 -3.98
N ILE A 43 -5.45 -16.47 -2.92
CA ILE A 43 -4.23 -17.26 -2.72
C ILE A 43 -4.40 -18.02 -1.41
N PHE A 44 -4.08 -19.31 -1.43
CA PHE A 44 -4.12 -20.18 -0.26
C PHE A 44 -2.84 -21.02 -0.20
N SER A 45 -2.28 -21.18 1.00
CA SER A 45 -1.22 -22.15 1.28
C SER A 45 -1.50 -22.90 2.58
N ASP A 46 -1.16 -24.19 2.60
CA ASP A 46 -1.09 -25.02 3.81
C ASP A 46 0.21 -24.80 4.61
N ARG A 47 1.05 -23.84 4.19
CA ARG A 47 2.26 -23.37 4.87
C ARG A 47 2.09 -21.89 5.29
N GLY A 48 1.49 -21.66 6.45
CA GLY A 48 1.44 -20.33 7.08
C GLY A 48 2.66 -20.04 7.96
N GLY A 49 2.79 -18.78 8.39
CA GLY A 49 3.81 -18.35 9.35
C GLY A 49 5.20 -18.10 8.75
N ILE A 50 5.30 -18.19 7.42
CA ILE A 50 6.50 -17.94 6.63
C ILE A 50 6.18 -17.01 5.46
N ASP A 51 7.22 -16.49 4.83
CA ASP A 51 7.15 -15.63 3.66
C ASP A 51 6.53 -16.40 2.48
N ILE A 52 5.41 -15.89 1.94
CA ILE A 52 4.65 -16.58 0.89
C ILE A 52 5.37 -16.54 -0.46
N GLU A 53 6.17 -15.51 -0.72
CA GLU A 53 7.04 -15.40 -1.88
C GLU A 53 8.10 -16.51 -1.84
N GLU A 54 8.68 -16.79 -0.67
CA GLU A 54 9.62 -17.90 -0.50
C GLU A 54 8.97 -19.26 -0.79
N VAL A 55 7.74 -19.48 -0.29
CA VAL A 55 6.97 -20.71 -0.60
C VAL A 55 6.69 -20.80 -2.09
N ALA A 56 6.35 -19.70 -2.76
CA ALA A 56 6.06 -19.69 -4.19
C ALA A 56 7.27 -20.08 -5.04
N GLU A 57 8.48 -19.75 -4.60
CA GLU A 57 9.72 -20.09 -5.29
C GLU A 57 10.20 -21.51 -5.00
N LYS A 58 10.15 -21.94 -3.74
CA LYS A 58 10.76 -23.21 -3.29
C LYS A 58 9.80 -24.38 -3.25
N GLU A 59 8.53 -24.11 -2.94
CA GLU A 59 7.49 -25.09 -2.65
C GLU A 59 6.17 -24.73 -3.37
N PRO A 60 6.18 -24.51 -4.71
CA PRO A 60 5.01 -24.03 -5.43
C PRO A 60 3.79 -24.96 -5.35
N ASP A 61 3.99 -26.25 -5.10
CA ASP A 61 2.93 -27.24 -4.90
C ASP A 61 2.13 -27.03 -3.60
N HIS A 62 2.66 -26.20 -2.68
CA HIS A 62 1.99 -25.77 -1.46
C HIS A 62 1.21 -24.45 -1.65
N ILE A 63 1.03 -23.95 -2.87
CA ILE A 63 0.27 -22.73 -3.16
C ILE A 63 -0.81 -23.01 -4.19
N SER A 64 -2.01 -22.53 -3.89
CA SER A 64 -3.14 -22.50 -4.82
C SER A 64 -3.61 -21.07 -5.06
N ARG A 65 -4.05 -20.80 -6.29
CA ARG A 65 -4.56 -19.50 -6.71
C ARG A 65 -5.83 -19.66 -7.53
N ARG A 66 -6.83 -18.81 -7.28
CA ARG A 66 -8.07 -18.73 -8.07
C ARG A 66 -8.52 -17.28 -8.23
N THR A 67 -8.68 -16.86 -9.48
CA THR A 67 -9.27 -15.55 -9.79
C THR A 67 -10.77 -15.57 -9.57
N PHE A 68 -11.35 -14.43 -9.21
CA PHE A 68 -12.78 -14.26 -9.07
C PHE A 68 -13.25 -12.91 -9.60
N SER A 69 -14.55 -12.80 -9.89
CA SER A 69 -15.16 -11.58 -10.42
C SER A 69 -15.45 -10.58 -9.31
N SER A 70 -15.08 -9.32 -9.53
CA SER A 70 -15.53 -8.17 -8.71
C SER A 70 -16.84 -7.55 -9.21
N LEU A 71 -17.35 -7.99 -10.37
CA LEU A 71 -18.54 -7.41 -11.03
C LEU A 71 -19.84 -8.15 -10.71
N THR A 72 -19.73 -9.39 -10.23
CA THR A 72 -20.87 -10.26 -9.91
C THR A 72 -20.83 -10.64 -8.44
N PRO A 73 -21.98 -10.99 -7.83
CA PRO A 73 -21.99 -11.49 -6.46
C PRO A 73 -20.97 -12.62 -6.27
N LEU A 74 -20.20 -12.54 -5.18
CA LEU A 74 -19.19 -13.55 -4.85
C LEU A 74 -19.84 -14.91 -4.65
N ALA A 75 -19.48 -15.85 -5.53
CA ALA A 75 -19.78 -17.26 -5.38
C ALA A 75 -18.66 -17.94 -4.60
N ASP A 76 -19.02 -18.92 -3.77
CA ASP A 76 -18.02 -19.56 -2.89
C ASP A 76 -17.16 -20.62 -3.59
N TYR A 77 -17.56 -21.10 -4.77
CA TYR A 77 -16.88 -22.19 -5.46
C TYR A 77 -15.40 -21.91 -5.81
N PRO A 78 -14.97 -20.69 -6.23
CA PRO A 78 -13.55 -20.43 -6.52
C PRO A 78 -12.69 -20.55 -5.27
N PHE A 79 -13.21 -20.12 -4.11
CA PHE A 79 -12.50 -20.22 -2.83
C PHE A 79 -12.43 -21.67 -2.37
N LYS A 80 -13.51 -22.44 -2.58
CA LYS A 80 -13.51 -23.88 -2.30
C LYS A 80 -12.52 -24.63 -3.18
N GLU A 81 -12.49 -24.34 -4.47
CA GLU A 81 -11.50 -24.90 -5.40
C GLU A 81 -10.07 -24.50 -5.03
N CYS A 82 -9.88 -23.26 -4.57
CA CYS A 82 -8.57 -22.76 -4.12
C CYS A 82 -8.06 -23.59 -2.94
N VAL A 83 -8.88 -23.77 -1.90
CA VAL A 83 -8.52 -24.54 -0.69
C VAL A 83 -8.38 -26.03 -0.99
N ALA A 84 -9.32 -26.63 -1.73
CA ALA A 84 -9.32 -28.05 -2.05
C ALA A 84 -8.14 -28.48 -2.94
N ALA A 85 -7.54 -27.57 -3.71
CA ALA A 85 -6.40 -27.87 -4.56
C ALA A 85 -5.17 -28.40 -3.78
N LEU A 86 -5.06 -28.06 -2.49
CA LEU A 86 -4.00 -28.54 -1.61
C LEU A 86 -4.42 -29.77 -0.77
N GLY A 87 -5.45 -30.50 -1.20
CA GLY A 87 -5.90 -31.73 -0.54
C GLY A 87 -6.72 -31.55 0.73
N VAL A 88 -7.01 -30.30 1.11
CA VAL A 88 -7.89 -29.98 2.24
C VAL A 88 -9.32 -30.46 1.98
N SER A 89 -9.92 -31.13 2.96
CA SER A 89 -11.24 -31.77 2.82
C SER A 89 -12.10 -31.67 4.09
N GLY A 90 -13.31 -32.23 4.06
CA GLY A 90 -14.18 -32.32 5.24
C GLY A 90 -14.62 -30.97 5.81
N SER A 91 -14.71 -30.89 7.15
CA SER A 91 -15.10 -29.68 7.88
C SER A 91 -14.07 -28.55 7.75
N GLU A 92 -12.78 -28.89 7.67
CA GLU A 92 -11.68 -27.96 7.46
C GLU A 92 -11.82 -27.20 6.14
N LEU A 93 -12.16 -27.91 5.04
CA LEU A 93 -12.44 -27.29 3.75
C LEU A 93 -13.57 -26.26 3.85
N ILE A 94 -14.66 -26.58 4.56
CA ILE A 94 -15.80 -25.68 4.72
C ILE A 94 -15.37 -24.42 5.49
N THR A 95 -14.63 -24.59 6.59
CA THR A 95 -14.18 -23.48 7.43
C THR A 95 -13.22 -22.56 6.67
N LEU A 96 -12.16 -23.12 6.07
CA LEU A 96 -11.17 -22.35 5.33
C LEU A 96 -11.77 -21.66 4.11
N THR A 97 -12.66 -22.33 3.37
CA THR A 97 -13.44 -21.70 2.28
C THR A 97 -14.22 -20.49 2.81
N GLY A 98 -14.89 -20.64 3.96
CA GLY A 98 -15.66 -19.57 4.57
C GLY A 98 -14.82 -18.41 5.09
N VAL A 99 -13.59 -18.65 5.57
CA VAL A 99 -12.67 -17.57 5.94
C VAL A 99 -12.18 -16.84 4.69
N LEU A 100 -11.70 -17.59 3.68
CA LEU A 100 -11.19 -17.01 2.43
C LEU A 100 -12.26 -16.21 1.68
N SER A 101 -13.50 -16.69 1.62
CA SER A 101 -14.60 -15.97 0.97
C SER A 101 -14.99 -14.70 1.73
N ARG A 102 -14.93 -14.71 3.08
CA ARG A 102 -15.15 -13.51 3.90
C ARG A 102 -14.01 -12.50 3.76
N LEU A 103 -12.76 -12.96 3.65
CA LEU A 103 -11.62 -12.10 3.35
C LEU A 103 -11.77 -11.44 1.97
N ALA A 104 -12.20 -12.19 0.96
CA ALA A 104 -12.51 -11.64 -0.36
C ALA A 104 -13.68 -10.63 -0.35
N ARG A 105 -14.70 -10.86 0.47
CA ARG A 105 -15.80 -9.89 0.67
C ARG A 105 -15.29 -8.61 1.34
N ALA A 106 -14.46 -8.73 2.38
CA ALA A 106 -13.84 -7.58 3.04
C ALA A 106 -12.97 -6.79 2.06
N PHE A 107 -12.14 -7.49 1.27
CA PHE A 107 -11.30 -6.91 0.22
C PHE A 107 -12.09 -6.02 -0.74
N LEU A 108 -13.22 -6.52 -1.27
CA LEU A 108 -14.07 -5.73 -2.18
C LEU A 108 -14.86 -4.63 -1.47
N THR A 109 -15.33 -4.88 -0.24
CA THR A 109 -16.20 -3.94 0.50
C THR A 109 -15.44 -2.70 0.96
N TYR A 110 -14.18 -2.89 1.39
CA TYR A 110 -13.35 -1.85 1.97
C TYR A 110 -12.32 -1.27 1.00
N ASP A 111 -12.49 -1.52 -0.31
CA ASP A 111 -11.61 -1.01 -1.36
C ASP A 111 -10.12 -1.35 -1.09
N LEU A 112 -9.84 -2.60 -0.72
CA LEU A 112 -8.48 -3.05 -0.43
C LEU A 112 -7.72 -3.39 -1.72
N THR A 113 -6.41 -3.20 -1.67
CA THR A 113 -5.43 -3.62 -2.68
C THR A 113 -4.66 -4.88 -2.27
N LEU A 114 -4.60 -5.13 -0.95
CA LEU A 114 -4.11 -6.37 -0.34
C LEU A 114 -4.95 -6.69 0.90
N ALA A 115 -5.31 -7.95 1.06
CA ALA A 115 -5.85 -8.47 2.31
C ALA A 115 -5.25 -9.85 2.60
N GLU A 116 -4.43 -9.94 3.64
CA GLU A 116 -3.66 -11.12 3.99
C GLU A 116 -3.92 -11.53 5.44
N ILE A 117 -4.01 -12.83 5.68
CA ILE A 117 -3.97 -13.45 7.00
C ILE A 117 -2.80 -14.44 6.99
N ASN A 118 -1.73 -14.13 7.72
CA ASN A 118 -0.52 -14.95 7.75
C ASN A 118 0.18 -14.93 9.12
N PRO A 119 -0.07 -15.91 10.01
CA PRO A 119 -0.86 -17.11 9.78
C PRO A 119 -2.33 -17.02 10.21
N LEU A 120 -3.19 -17.76 9.51
CA LEU A 120 -4.41 -18.30 10.09
C LEU A 120 -4.07 -19.59 10.83
N ALA A 121 -4.24 -19.63 12.15
CA ALA A 121 -3.94 -20.81 12.94
C ALA A 121 -5.17 -21.67 13.21
N ARG A 122 -5.05 -22.98 13.01
CA ARG A 122 -5.94 -23.99 13.60
C ARG A 122 -5.39 -24.36 14.97
N LEU A 123 -6.24 -24.27 15.98
CA LEU A 123 -5.92 -24.61 17.38
C LEU A 123 -6.17 -26.09 17.66
N GLY A 124 -5.63 -26.59 18.78
CA GLY A 124 -5.80 -27.99 19.19
C GLY A 124 -7.25 -28.45 19.47
N ASN A 125 -8.20 -27.53 19.57
CA ASN A 125 -9.64 -27.79 19.67
C ASN A 125 -10.38 -27.67 18.32
N ASP A 126 -9.65 -27.64 17.20
CA ASP A 126 -10.15 -27.44 15.83
C ASP A 126 -10.88 -26.11 15.56
N SER A 127 -10.74 -25.13 16.46
CA SER A 127 -11.11 -23.74 16.19
C SER A 127 -10.01 -23.00 15.43
N TYR A 128 -10.36 -21.89 14.79
CA TYR A 128 -9.43 -21.09 13.97
C TYR A 128 -9.32 -19.67 14.50
N VAL A 129 -8.13 -19.11 14.43
CA VAL A 129 -7.83 -17.72 14.80
C VAL A 129 -6.85 -17.12 13.79
N ALA A 130 -7.10 -15.89 13.36
CA ALA A 130 -6.11 -15.12 12.61
C ALA A 130 -5.08 -14.60 13.61
N LEU A 131 -3.83 -15.03 13.49
CA LEU A 131 -2.75 -14.58 14.38
C LEU A 131 -2.09 -13.30 13.89
N ASP A 132 -2.16 -13.05 12.58
CA ASP A 132 -1.72 -11.80 11.99
C ASP A 132 -2.55 -11.47 10.75
N CYS A 133 -2.77 -10.19 10.52
CA CYS A 133 -3.54 -9.66 9.41
C CYS A 133 -2.84 -8.43 8.84
N HIS A 134 -2.55 -8.43 7.55
CA HIS A 134 -2.02 -7.27 6.83
C HIS A 134 -2.99 -6.84 5.74
N LEU A 135 -3.50 -5.61 5.86
CA LEU A 135 -4.48 -5.05 4.93
C LEU A 135 -3.92 -3.75 4.34
N GLU A 136 -4.06 -3.56 3.03
CA GLU A 136 -3.71 -2.31 2.35
C GLU A 136 -4.94 -1.74 1.66
N LEU A 137 -5.29 -0.51 2.00
CA LEU A 137 -6.41 0.23 1.43
C LEU A 137 -5.97 1.04 0.19
N GLU A 138 -6.87 1.21 -0.78
CA GLU A 138 -6.63 2.11 -1.92
C GLU A 138 -6.65 3.59 -1.48
N ASP A 139 -5.65 4.36 -1.89
CA ASP A 139 -5.49 5.75 -1.43
C ASP A 139 -6.66 6.62 -1.94
N GLU A 140 -7.16 6.38 -3.16
CA GLU A 140 -8.35 7.06 -3.69
C GLU A 140 -9.66 6.63 -3.01
N ALA A 141 -9.64 5.56 -2.20
CA ALA A 141 -10.80 5.12 -1.43
C ALA A 141 -10.88 5.74 -0.02
N LEU A 142 -9.84 6.45 0.43
CA LEU A 142 -9.81 7.11 1.75
C LEU A 142 -11.05 7.95 2.04
N GLY A 143 -11.53 8.70 1.04
CA GLY A 143 -12.75 9.50 1.17
C GLY A 143 -14.02 8.65 1.34
N ARG A 144 -14.12 7.50 0.65
CA ARG A 144 -15.26 6.57 0.77
C ARG A 144 -15.24 5.82 2.10
N GLN A 145 -14.04 5.48 2.58
CA GLN A 145 -13.83 4.65 3.77
C GLN A 145 -13.57 5.49 5.03
N LYS A 146 -13.73 6.82 4.97
CA LYS A 146 -13.47 7.73 6.10
C LYS A 146 -14.21 7.34 7.38
N ALA A 147 -15.49 6.96 7.27
CA ALA A 147 -16.29 6.59 8.44
C ALA A 147 -15.72 5.36 9.16
N LEU A 148 -15.21 4.38 8.42
CA LEU A 148 -14.54 3.20 8.97
C LEU A 148 -13.23 3.57 9.65
N LEU A 149 -12.41 4.40 8.99
CA LEU A 149 -11.13 4.86 9.53
C LEU A 149 -11.32 5.65 10.84
N ASP A 150 -12.31 6.55 10.88
CA ASP A 150 -12.67 7.31 12.08
C ASP A 150 -13.17 6.36 13.20
N GLU A 151 -13.96 5.34 12.88
CA GLU A 151 -14.46 4.35 13.86
C GLU A 151 -13.31 3.52 14.47
N MET A 152 -12.31 3.19 13.65
CA MET A 152 -11.16 2.39 14.06
C MET A 152 -10.00 3.19 14.67
N ASP A 153 -10.13 4.53 14.75
CA ASP A 153 -9.05 5.44 15.17
C ASP A 153 -7.77 5.25 14.34
N ILE A 154 -7.94 4.99 13.03
CA ILE A 154 -6.84 4.84 12.08
C ILE A 154 -6.64 6.17 11.36
N ASP A 155 -5.50 6.80 11.60
CA ASP A 155 -5.02 7.88 10.75
C ASP A 155 -4.48 7.27 9.44
N PRO A 156 -5.06 7.60 8.27
CA PRO A 156 -4.52 7.18 6.99
C PRO A 156 -3.22 7.93 6.68
N GLY A 157 -2.18 7.63 7.43
CA GLY A 157 -0.81 7.99 7.08
C GLY A 157 -0.46 7.36 5.73
N GLY A 158 0.25 8.11 4.89
CA GLY A 158 0.67 7.60 3.58
C GLY A 158 1.58 6.36 3.70
N ARG A 159 1.71 5.61 2.60
CA ARG A 159 2.52 4.37 2.46
C ARG A 159 4.05 4.57 2.61
N GLN A 160 4.50 5.58 3.36
CA GLN A 160 5.91 5.92 3.43
C GLN A 160 6.67 4.99 4.39
N ALA A 161 7.88 4.60 3.98
CA ALA A 161 8.81 3.80 4.79
C ALA A 161 9.17 4.49 6.13
N ARG A 162 9.04 5.82 6.19
CA ARG A 162 9.31 6.66 7.36
C ARG A 162 8.17 7.64 7.59
N GLU A 163 8.16 8.26 8.76
CA GLU A 163 7.30 9.41 9.00
C GLU A 163 7.57 10.51 7.95
N PRO A 164 6.52 11.12 7.38
CA PRO A 164 6.67 12.26 6.47
C PRO A 164 7.40 13.40 7.16
N THR A 165 8.30 14.08 6.45
CA THR A 165 8.99 15.22 7.03
C THR A 165 8.06 16.44 7.08
N PRO A 166 8.34 17.45 7.94
CA PRO A 166 7.60 18.71 7.92
C PRO A 166 7.57 19.39 6.54
N PHE A 167 8.60 19.16 5.72
CA PHE A 167 8.67 19.65 4.36
C PHE A 167 7.66 18.96 3.44
N GLU A 168 7.53 17.63 3.55
CA GLU A 168 6.56 16.84 2.78
C GLU A 168 5.12 17.12 3.22
N MET A 169 4.86 17.17 4.53
CA MET A 169 3.53 17.47 5.08
C MET A 169 3.02 18.84 4.58
N LYS A 170 3.88 19.86 4.59
CA LYS A 170 3.52 21.20 4.10
C LYS A 170 3.25 21.22 2.59
N ALA A 171 3.92 20.36 1.81
CA ALA A 171 3.63 20.23 0.38
C ALA A 171 2.23 19.62 0.14
N VAL A 172 1.83 18.63 0.95
CA VAL A 172 0.47 18.05 0.92
C VAL A 172 -0.57 19.11 1.26
N GLU A 173 -0.35 19.94 2.29
CA GLU A 173 -1.25 21.05 2.63
C GLU A 173 -1.42 22.06 1.47
N ILE A 174 -0.33 22.40 0.79
CA ILE A 174 -0.36 23.28 -0.38
C ILE A 174 -1.18 22.64 -1.50
N ASP A 175 -1.01 21.34 -1.75
CA ASP A 175 -1.76 20.64 -2.78
C ASP A 175 -3.26 20.53 -2.46
N ALA A 176 -3.61 20.34 -1.19
CA ALA A 176 -4.98 20.29 -0.73
C ALA A 176 -5.68 21.66 -0.72
N SER A 177 -4.95 22.77 -0.91
CA SER A 177 -5.49 24.13 -0.81
C SER A 177 -6.56 24.47 -1.85
N ASP A 178 -6.56 23.79 -3.00
CA ASP A 178 -7.64 23.84 -3.98
C ASP A 178 -7.68 22.55 -4.83
N HIS A 179 -8.75 22.34 -5.60
CA HIS A 179 -8.95 21.12 -6.40
C HIS A 179 -8.27 21.12 -7.77
N ARG A 180 -7.63 22.24 -8.19
CA ARG A 180 -7.07 22.37 -9.53
C ARG A 180 -5.65 21.81 -9.59
N GLY A 181 -5.49 20.76 -10.39
CA GLY A 181 -4.21 20.13 -10.65
C GLY A 181 -3.50 19.60 -9.41
N VAL A 182 -2.35 19.00 -9.63
CA VAL A 182 -1.48 18.42 -8.60
C VAL A 182 -0.15 19.17 -8.64
N ALA A 183 0.37 19.53 -7.49
CA ALA A 183 1.69 20.12 -7.32
C ALA A 183 2.45 19.57 -6.09
N GLY A 184 1.76 19.02 -5.09
CA GLY A 184 2.39 18.56 -3.84
C GLY A 184 2.84 17.11 -3.80
N ARG A 185 3.03 16.43 -4.95
CA ARG A 185 3.75 15.15 -4.98
C ARG A 185 5.24 15.41 -4.79
N LEU A 186 5.60 15.69 -3.55
CA LEU A 186 6.92 16.10 -3.14
C LEU A 186 7.53 15.07 -2.19
N VAL A 187 8.77 14.69 -2.46
CA VAL A 187 9.55 13.77 -1.63
C VAL A 187 10.89 14.44 -1.32
N GLU A 188 11.30 14.39 -0.05
CA GLU A 188 12.54 14.96 0.43
C GLU A 188 13.76 14.09 0.09
N PHE A 189 14.84 14.74 -0.37
CA PHE A 189 16.14 14.12 -0.59
C PHE A 189 17.26 14.98 0.01
N GLU A 190 18.36 14.33 0.36
CA GLU A 190 19.58 15.00 0.81
C GLU A 190 20.36 15.55 -0.40
N GLY A 191 20.04 16.79 -0.80
CA GLY A 191 20.71 17.44 -1.91
C GLY A 191 20.61 18.95 -1.90
N SER A 192 21.04 19.58 -2.98
CA SER A 192 21.15 21.05 -3.09
C SER A 192 20.51 21.65 -4.34
N LEU A 193 19.95 20.81 -5.22
CA LEU A 193 19.22 21.21 -6.40
C LEU A 193 17.72 21.01 -6.19
N GLY A 194 16.98 22.09 -6.03
CA GLY A 194 15.52 22.04 -6.02
C GLY A 194 14.99 21.69 -7.39
N LEU A 195 14.04 20.76 -7.46
CA LEU A 195 13.41 20.34 -8.72
C LEU A 195 11.93 20.68 -8.72
N ILE A 196 11.43 21.21 -9.83
CA ILE A 196 10.00 21.29 -10.14
C ILE A 196 9.83 20.68 -11.52
N ILE A 197 9.15 19.54 -11.60
CA ILE A 197 9.08 18.77 -12.84
C ILE A 197 7.65 18.62 -13.32
N GLY A 198 7.37 19.07 -14.54
CA GLY A 198 6.05 18.94 -15.17
C GLY A 198 5.96 17.74 -16.09
N GLY A 199 4.99 16.85 -15.82
CA GLY A 199 4.49 15.91 -16.83
C GLY A 199 4.63 14.42 -16.54
N GLY A 200 3.92 13.89 -15.52
CA GLY A 200 3.66 12.45 -15.40
C GLY A 200 4.92 11.61 -15.44
N GLY A 201 4.94 10.55 -16.25
CA GLY A 201 6.10 9.66 -16.40
C GLY A 201 7.42 10.32 -16.85
N ALA A 202 7.38 11.53 -17.43
CA ALA A 202 8.60 12.26 -17.76
C ALA A 202 9.31 12.85 -16.54
N SER A 203 8.60 13.04 -15.42
CA SER A 203 9.20 13.55 -14.19
C SER A 203 10.26 12.60 -13.64
N LEU A 204 9.96 11.30 -13.61
CA LEU A 204 10.88 10.25 -13.17
C LEU A 204 12.08 10.15 -14.11
N THR A 205 11.83 10.20 -15.43
CA THR A 205 12.92 10.18 -16.42
C THR A 205 13.87 11.37 -16.26
N ALA A 206 13.34 12.57 -16.04
CA ALA A 206 14.14 13.77 -15.81
C ALA A 206 14.89 13.71 -14.46
N PHE A 207 14.23 13.23 -13.40
CA PHE A 207 14.85 13.03 -12.09
C PHE A 207 16.04 12.06 -12.17
N ASP A 208 15.86 10.92 -12.84
CA ASP A 208 16.91 9.94 -13.06
C ASP A 208 18.05 10.49 -13.92
N ALA A 209 17.73 11.23 -14.98
CA ALA A 209 18.74 11.87 -15.82
C ALA A 209 19.58 12.88 -15.03
N VAL A 210 18.97 13.69 -14.16
CA VAL A 210 19.68 14.64 -13.28
C VAL A 210 20.62 13.89 -12.36
N ARG A 211 20.15 12.84 -11.67
CA ARG A 211 21.00 12.04 -10.76
C ARG A 211 22.13 11.35 -11.50
N ARG A 212 21.84 10.74 -12.65
CA ARG A 212 22.83 10.03 -13.49
C ARG A 212 23.97 10.93 -13.94
N HIS A 213 23.72 12.22 -14.16
CA HIS A 213 24.73 13.20 -14.57
C HIS A 213 25.31 14.00 -13.39
N GLY A 214 25.22 13.47 -12.17
CA GLY A 214 25.86 14.05 -10.98
C GLY A 214 25.10 15.21 -10.34
N GLY A 215 23.86 15.46 -10.76
CA GLY A 215 22.96 16.34 -10.03
C GLY A 215 22.62 15.75 -8.66
N SER A 216 22.45 16.64 -7.67
CA SER A 216 22.10 16.28 -6.29
C SER A 216 20.74 16.90 -5.94
N PRO A 217 19.63 16.24 -6.30
CA PRO A 217 18.28 16.73 -6.00
C PRO A 217 18.05 16.86 -4.51
N ALA A 218 17.54 18.01 -4.07
CA ALA A 218 17.04 18.21 -2.70
C ALA A 218 15.61 17.68 -2.53
N ASN A 219 14.91 17.50 -3.64
CA ASN A 219 13.56 16.98 -3.65
C ASN A 219 13.24 16.30 -5.00
N TYR A 220 12.27 15.39 -4.98
CA TYR A 220 11.42 15.13 -6.13
C TYR A 220 10.17 15.99 -5.99
N CYS A 221 9.68 16.57 -7.09
CA CYS A 221 8.41 17.30 -7.10
C CYS A 221 7.81 17.23 -8.50
N GLU A 222 6.59 16.73 -8.57
CA GLU A 222 5.81 16.64 -9.80
C GLU A 222 4.65 17.64 -9.80
N ILE A 223 4.53 18.40 -10.88
CA ILE A 223 3.36 19.23 -11.18
C ILE A 223 2.59 18.66 -12.39
N GLY A 224 1.26 18.65 -12.29
CA GLY A 224 0.38 18.08 -13.32
C GLY A 224 -1.04 18.62 -13.26
N GLY A 225 -1.83 18.45 -14.32
CA GLY A 225 -3.25 18.79 -14.32
C GLY A 225 -3.59 20.28 -14.21
N ASN A 226 -2.73 21.19 -14.70
CA ASN A 226 -2.93 22.64 -14.68
C ASN A 226 -3.16 23.23 -13.26
N PRO A 227 -2.18 23.08 -12.34
CA PRO A 227 -2.31 23.57 -10.98
C PRO A 227 -2.50 25.08 -10.93
N SER A 228 -3.09 25.59 -9.85
CA SER A 228 -3.27 27.04 -9.70
C SER A 228 -1.92 27.75 -9.54
N VAL A 229 -1.86 29.02 -9.96
CA VAL A 229 -0.66 29.87 -9.78
C VAL A 229 -0.25 29.93 -8.30
N ARG A 230 -1.24 29.93 -7.40
CA ARG A 230 -1.02 29.93 -5.95
C ARG A 230 -0.30 28.65 -5.51
N LYS A 231 -0.76 27.46 -5.92
CA LYS A 231 -0.12 26.19 -5.59
C LYS A 231 1.35 26.17 -6.02
N VAL A 232 1.61 26.50 -7.28
CA VAL A 232 2.98 26.51 -7.83
C VAL A 232 3.86 27.52 -7.09
N CYS A 233 3.33 28.71 -6.79
CA CYS A 233 4.05 29.75 -6.05
C CYS A 233 4.43 29.30 -4.63
N GLU A 234 3.47 28.82 -3.85
CA GLU A 234 3.72 28.38 -2.47
C GLU A 234 4.66 27.18 -2.43
N LEU A 235 4.53 26.25 -3.37
CA LEU A 235 5.43 25.10 -3.46
C LEU A 235 6.85 25.52 -3.85
N THR A 236 7.00 26.46 -4.78
CA THR A 236 8.31 27.01 -5.17
C THR A 236 8.96 27.70 -3.97
N LYS A 237 8.20 28.50 -3.20
CA LYS A 237 8.69 29.11 -1.95
C LYS A 237 9.10 28.06 -0.92
N LEU A 238 8.32 26.98 -0.78
CA LEU A 238 8.62 25.89 0.12
C LEU A 238 9.97 25.24 -0.23
N ILE A 239 10.19 24.91 -1.51
CA ILE A 239 11.46 24.32 -2.00
C ILE A 239 12.63 25.30 -1.79
N LEU A 240 12.49 26.55 -2.22
CA LEU A 240 13.54 27.56 -2.11
C LEU A 240 13.81 28.02 -0.67
N GLY A 241 12.88 27.79 0.26
CA GLY A 241 13.05 28.11 1.67
C GLY A 241 14.02 27.20 2.41
N ARG A 242 14.43 26.08 1.80
CA ARG A 242 15.39 25.14 2.38
C ARG A 242 16.82 25.67 2.25
N PRO A 243 17.59 25.80 3.34
CA PRO A 243 18.92 26.41 3.32
C PRO A 243 19.97 25.65 2.47
N GLU A 244 19.79 24.35 2.27
CA GLU A 244 20.62 23.48 1.46
C GLU A 244 20.38 23.67 -0.05
N VAL A 245 19.23 24.21 -0.45
CA VAL A 245 18.88 24.42 -1.86
C VAL A 245 19.62 25.65 -2.39
N LYS A 246 20.57 25.41 -3.30
CA LYS A 246 21.43 26.44 -3.90
C LYS A 246 21.01 26.84 -5.30
N LYS A 247 20.31 25.95 -6.00
CA LYS A 247 19.84 26.11 -7.37
C LYS A 247 18.46 25.49 -7.50
N ILE A 248 17.69 25.98 -8.47
CA ILE A 248 16.41 25.38 -8.85
C ILE A 248 16.45 25.04 -10.34
N ALA A 249 15.92 23.88 -10.70
CA ALA A 249 15.65 23.51 -12.08
C ALA A 249 14.15 23.26 -12.26
N VAL A 250 13.56 24.02 -13.18
CA VAL A 250 12.18 23.83 -13.62
C VAL A 250 12.22 23.10 -14.96
N ILE A 251 11.77 21.86 -14.98
CA ILE A 251 11.84 20.98 -16.15
C ILE A 251 10.40 20.66 -16.55
N MET A 252 9.99 21.03 -17.76
CA MET A 252 8.64 20.78 -18.24
C MET A 252 8.65 20.19 -19.64
N ASN A 253 7.75 19.22 -19.86
CA ASN A 253 7.40 18.80 -21.21
C ASN A 253 6.51 19.82 -21.93
N VAL A 254 6.31 19.62 -23.23
CA VAL A 254 5.23 20.30 -23.96
C VAL A 254 3.90 19.85 -23.37
N VAL A 255 3.15 20.80 -22.81
CA VAL A 255 1.90 20.56 -22.09
C VAL A 255 0.69 20.84 -22.98
N ASN A 256 -0.37 20.05 -22.84
CA ASN A 256 -1.60 20.23 -23.61
C ASN A 256 -2.48 21.37 -23.07
N ASN A 257 -2.67 21.42 -21.74
CA ASN A 257 -3.68 22.28 -21.09
C ASN A 257 -3.14 23.11 -19.93
N THR A 258 -1.93 22.79 -19.44
CA THR A 258 -1.31 23.56 -18.36
C THR A 258 -0.96 24.95 -18.89
N ARG A 259 -1.40 25.98 -18.18
CA ARG A 259 -1.06 27.37 -18.51
C ARG A 259 0.35 27.65 -17.96
N VAL A 260 1.33 27.63 -18.86
CA VAL A 260 2.74 27.91 -18.58
C VAL A 260 2.97 29.41 -18.50
#